data_AF-A0A933S982-F1
#
_entry.id   AF-A0A933S982-F1
#
_cell.length_a   1.000
_cell.length_b   1.000
_cell.length_c   1.000
_cell.angle_alpha   90.00
_cell.angle_beta   90.00
_cell.angle_gamma   90.00
#
_symmetry.space_group_name_H-M   'P 1'
#
loop_
_entity.id
_entity.type
_entity.pdbx_description
1 polymer ?
#
loop_
_entity_poly.entity_id
_entity_poly.type
_entity_poly.pdbx_seq_one_letter_code
_entity_poly.pdbx_strand_id
1 'polypeptide(L)' 'MKLKKGDNVIVTTGKDKGKKGQIVRALPKENKVIVEGLNMLKKHQRPKRRGEKGSVISVAMPIHASNVKKAD' A
#
# COMPACT_ATOMS: atom_id res chain seq x y z
N MET A 1 7.52 8.75 13.20
CA MET A 1 6.30 8.31 12.50
C MET A 1 5.25 7.87 13.53
N LYS A 2 4.01 8.39 13.48
CA LYS A 2 2.97 8.15 14.51
C LYS A 2 1.90 7.09 14.11
N LEU A 3 2.07 6.45 12.95
CA LEU A 3 1.11 5.52 12.36
C LEU A 3 1.49 4.08 12.69
N LYS A 4 0.53 3.25 13.10
CA LYS A 4 0.73 1.84 13.44
C LYS A 4 -0.03 0.94 12.47
N LYS A 5 0.35 -0.34 12.44
CA LYS A 5 -0.43 -1.37 11.74
C LYS A 5 -1.83 -1.43 12.37
N GLY A 6 -2.86 -1.46 11.52
CA GLY A 6 -4.25 -1.54 11.95
C GLY A 6 -4.96 -0.19 12.07
N ASP A 7 -4.25 0.94 12.06
CA ASP A 7 -4.88 2.26 12.03
C ASP A 7 -5.62 2.49 10.70
N ASN A 8 -6.80 3.14 10.79
CA ASN A 8 -7.51 3.66 9.63
C ASN A 8 -6.92 5.00 9.23
N VAL A 9 -6.62 5.16 7.94
CA VAL A 9 -6.06 6.39 7.39
C VAL A 9 -6.83 6.85 6.17
N ILE A 10 -6.83 8.16 5.97
CA ILE A 10 -7.30 8.81 4.76
C ILE A 10 -6.10 9.40 4.01
N VAL A 11 -6.06 9.23 2.70
CA VAL A 11 -5.02 9.83 1.85
C VAL A 11 -5.36 11.30 1.60
N THR A 12 -4.44 12.20 1.93
CA THR A 12 -4.63 13.65 1.80
C THR A 12 -4.19 14.17 0.44
N THR A 13 -3.19 13.54 -0.17
CA THR A 13 -2.58 13.98 -1.42
C THR A 13 -2.19 12.80 -2.32
N GLY A 14 -2.08 13.04 -3.63
CA GLY A 14 -1.70 12.04 -4.63
C GLY A 14 -2.89 11.39 -5.36
N LYS A 15 -2.60 10.32 -6.12
CA LYS A 15 -3.56 9.65 -7.01
C LYS A 15 -4.81 9.13 -6.30
N ASP A 16 -4.66 8.69 -5.05
CA ASP A 16 -5.73 8.11 -4.24
C ASP A 16 -6.29 9.10 -3.20
N LYS A 17 -6.14 10.42 -3.41
CA LYS A 17 -6.64 11.47 -2.51
C LYS A 17 -8.12 11.26 -2.16
N GLY A 18 -8.43 11.37 -0.87
CA GLY A 18 -9.78 11.23 -0.31
C GLY A 18 -10.19 9.79 0.02
N LYS A 19 -9.45 8.78 -0.47
CA LYS A 19 -9.75 7.38 -0.14
C LYS A 19 -9.29 7.03 1.25
N LYS A 20 -10.08 6.20 1.94
CA LYS A 20 -9.78 5.63 3.25
C LYS A 20 -9.32 4.19 3.09
N GLY A 21 -8.47 3.74 4.00
CA GLY A 21 -8.03 2.35 4.07
C GLY A 21 -7.28 2.05 5.36
N GLN A 22 -7.10 0.76 5.62
CA GLN A 22 -6.40 0.29 6.82
C GLN A 22 -4.90 0.06 6.53
N ILE A 23 -4.03 0.43 7.47
CA ILE A 23 -2.60 0.15 7.35
C ILE A 23 -2.33 -1.35 7.57
N VAL A 24 -1.92 -2.02 6.50
CA VAL A 24 -1.48 -3.43 6.52
C VAL A 24 -0.08 -3.55 7.12
N ARG A 25 0.80 -2.60 6.79
CA ARG A 25 2.19 -2.59 7.25
C ARG A 25 2.73 -1.17 7.36
N ALA A 26 3.34 -0.85 8.50
CA ALA A 26 4.11 0.37 8.66
C ALA A 26 5.61 0.09 8.44
N LEU A 27 6.28 0.95 7.65
CA LEU A 27 7.72 0.92 7.38
C LEU A 27 8.36 2.17 7.99
N PRO A 28 8.62 2.19 9.32
CA PRO A 28 9.11 3.38 10.01
C PRO A 28 10.50 3.83 9.57
N LYS A 29 11.36 2.89 9.16
CA LYS A 29 12.70 3.19 8.64
C LYS A 29 12.67 4.03 7.37
N GLU A 30 11.66 3.83 6.52
CA GLU A 30 11.52 4.53 5.24
C GLU A 30 10.46 5.64 5.28
N ASN A 31 9.83 5.89 6.45
CA ASN A 31 8.68 6.79 6.59
C ASN A 31 7.53 6.49 5.61
N LYS A 32 7.24 5.20 5.38
CA LYS A 32 6.18 4.76 4.46
C LYS A 32 5.17 3.83 5.14
N VAL A 33 3.95 3.78 4.62
CA VAL A 33 2.89 2.84 5.02
C VAL A 33 2.35 2.11 3.81
N ILE A 34 2.02 0.83 3.97
CA ILE A 34 1.25 0.07 2.99
C ILE A 34 -0.19 0.07 3.49
N VAL A 35 -1.07 0.66 2.68
CA VAL A 35 -2.50 0.75 2.97
C VAL A 35 -3.23 -0.22 2.06
N GLU A 36 -4.15 -1.00 2.61
CA GLU A 36 -4.96 -1.94 1.84
C GLU A 36 -5.83 -1.18 0.84
N GLY A 37 -5.98 -1.73 -0.38
CA GLY A 37 -6.87 -1.12 -1.37
C GLY A 37 -6.29 0.08 -2.13
N LEU A 38 -5.20 0.67 -1.64
CA LEU A 38 -4.65 1.94 -2.16
C LEU A 38 -3.28 1.75 -2.80
N ASN A 39 -2.96 2.64 -3.75
CA ASN A 39 -1.69 2.61 -4.49
C ASN A 39 -1.38 1.22 -5.09
N MET A 40 -2.40 0.60 -5.70
CA MET A 40 -2.25 -0.71 -6.32
C MET A 40 -1.50 -0.61 -7.65
N LEU A 41 -0.49 -1.46 -7.83
CA LEU A 41 0.25 -1.61 -9.08
C LEU A 41 0.16 -3.05 -9.58
N LYS A 42 0.03 -3.18 -10.90
CA LYS A 42 0.10 -4.48 -11.58
C LYS A 42 1.56 -4.89 -11.72
N LYS A 43 1.94 -5.96 -11.05
CA LYS A 43 3.26 -6.57 -11.17
C LYS A 43 3.16 -7.83 -12.01
N HIS A 44 3.89 -7.85 -13.12
CA HIS A 44 4.05 -9.04 -13.94
C HIS A 44 5.04 -9.98 -13.26
N GLN A 45 4.56 -11.11 -12.77
CA GLN A 45 5.39 -12.10 -12.10
C GLN A 45 5.76 -13.21 -13.08
N ARG A 46 7.07 -13.38 -13.29
CA ARG A 46 7.59 -14.51 -14.06
C ARG A 46 7.28 -15.82 -13.31
N PRO A 47 6.90 -16.89 -14.03
CA PRO A 47 6.64 -18.19 -13.42
C PRO A 47 7.91 -18.72 -12.75
N LYS A 48 7.76 -19.36 -11.59
CA LYS A 48 8.89 -19.89 -10.82
C LYS A 48 9.16 -21.37 -11.13
N ARG A 49 8.15 -22.13 -11.56
CA ARG A 49 8.30 -23.53 -11.94
C ARG A 49 8.01 -23.73 -13.43
N ARG A 50 8.67 -24.73 -14.01
CA ARG A 50 8.46 -25.14 -15.41
C ARG A 50 7.03 -25.66 -15.56
N GLY A 51 6.24 -25.01 -16.42
CA GLY A 51 4.83 -25.34 -16.66
C GLY A 51 3.81 -24.39 -16.03
N GLU A 52 4.23 -23.46 -15.15
CA GLU A 52 3.33 -22.42 -14.65
C GLU A 52 3.21 -21.25 -15.63
N LYS A 53 1.99 -20.72 -15.81
CA LYS A 53 1.78 -19.49 -16.57
C LYS A 53 2.20 -18.29 -15.73
N GLY A 54 2.81 -17.28 -16.37
CA GLY A 54 3.08 -16.00 -15.71
C GLY A 54 1.78 -15.35 -15.23
N SER A 55 1.80 -14.78 -14.03
CA SER A 55 0.62 -14.16 -13.41
C SER A 55 0.79 -12.64 -13.29
N VAL A 56 -0.27 -11.91 -13.56
CA VAL A 56 -0.35 -10.47 -13.25
C VAL A 56 -0.97 -10.33 -11.87
N ILE A 57 -0.17 -9.95 -10.89
CA ILE A 57 -0.64 -9.74 -9.52
C ILE A 57 -0.83 -8.25 -9.24
N SER A 58 -1.92 -7.90 -8.56
CA SER A 58 -2.12 -6.55 -8.04
C SER A 58 -1.51 -6.47 -6.65
N VAL A 59 -0.54 -5.57 -6.47
CA VAL A 59 0.15 -5.40 -5.18
C VAL A 59 -0.01 -3.97 -4.71
N ALA A 60 -0.40 -3.80 -3.45
CA ALA A 60 -0.43 -2.50 -2.79
C ALA A 60 1.00 -2.02 -2.52
N MET A 61 1.32 -0.82 -2.99
CA MET A 61 2.64 -0.22 -2.85
C MET A 61 2.67 0.81 -1.73
N PRO A 62 3.83 1.01 -1.09
CA PRO A 62 3.95 1.93 0.03
C PRO A 62 3.65 3.38 -0.38
N ILE A 63 2.94 4.09 0.50
CA ILE A 63 2.63 5.52 0.42
C ILE A 63 3.46 6.23 1.51
N HIS A 64 3.94 7.44 1.22
CA HIS A 64 4.68 8.22 2.20
C HIS A 64 3.79 8.66 3.37
N ALA A 65 4.32 8.63 4.60
CA ALA A 65 3.58 8.92 5.82
C ALA A 65 2.99 10.34 5.88
N SER A 66 3.58 11.30 5.14
CA SER A 66 3.06 12.68 5.06
C SER A 66 1.76 12.80 4.26
N ASN A 67 1.49 11.85 3.37
CA ASN A 67 0.36 11.89 2.45
C ASN A 67 -0.86 11.15 3.01
N VAL A 68 -0.76 10.67 4.24
CA VAL A 68 -1.81 9.95 4.95
C VAL A 68 -2.07 10.64 6.28
N LYS A 69 -3.34 10.77 6.64
CA LYS A 69 -3.78 11.28 7.94
C LYS A 69 -4.55 10.17 8.63
N LYS A 70 -4.37 10.03 9.94
CA LYS A 70 -5.21 9.13 10.74
C LYS A 70 -6.66 9.61 10.63
N ALA A 71 -7.55 8.71 10.25
CA ALA A 71 -8.98 8.92 10.37
C ALA A 71 -9.38 8.38 11.73
N ASP A 72 -10.07 9.20 12.52
CA ASP A 72 -10.73 8.77 13.75
C ASP A 72 -11.82 7.73 13.46
#